data_AF-A0A0F2D686-F1
#
_entry.id   AF-A0A0F2D686-F1
#
_cell.length_a   1.000
_cell.length_b   1.000
_cell.length_c   1.000
_cell.angle_alpha   90.00
_cell.angle_beta   90.00
_cell.angle_gamma   90.00
#
_symmetry.space_group_name_H-M   'P 1'
#
loop_
_entity.id
_entity.type
_entity.pdbx_description
1 polymer ?
#
loop_
_entity_poly.entity_id
_entity_poly.type
_entity_poly.pdbx_seq_one_letter_code
_entity_poly.pdbx_strand_id
1 'polypeptide(L)' 'MLPAYMKIHDQIKKDIDEHRWMIGERLPSERDLADQFQVSRMTLRQAISLLVEEGVLERRVGSGTFVSSTRVQEKMR' A
#
# COMPACT_ATOMS: atom_id res chain seq x y z
N MET A 1 -14.05 -16.79 1.33
CA MET A 1 -12.59 -16.59 1.29
C MET A 1 -12.35 -15.17 0.77
N LEU A 2 -11.58 -14.33 1.48
CA LEU A 2 -11.23 -12.99 0.96
C LEU A 2 -10.28 -13.12 -0.24
N PRO A 3 -10.45 -12.31 -1.31
CA PRO A 3 -9.51 -12.27 -2.42
C PRO A 3 -8.08 -11.94 -1.95
N ALA A 4 -7.07 -12.50 -2.62
CA ALA A 4 -5.67 -12.32 -2.23
C ALA A 4 -5.24 -10.84 -2.19
N TYR A 5 -5.71 -10.03 -3.15
CA TYR A 5 -5.39 -8.60 -3.18
C TYR A 5 -5.98 -7.84 -1.98
N MET A 6 -7.17 -8.23 -1.47
CA MET A 6 -7.77 -7.60 -0.29
C MET A 6 -6.94 -7.88 0.96
N LYS A 7 -6.42 -9.10 1.11
CA LYS A 7 -5.54 -9.44 2.24
C LYS A 7 -4.26 -8.60 2.24
N ILE A 8 -3.67 -8.38 1.07
CA ILE A 8 -2.46 -7.56 0.93
C ILE A 8 -2.77 -6.09 1.19
N HIS A 9 -3.88 -5.59 0.67
CA HIS A 9 -4.38 -4.24 0.94
C HIS A 9 -4.49 -3.99 2.45
N ASP A 10 -5.16 -4.90 3.17
CA ASP A 10 -5.36 -4.76 4.62
C ASP A 10 -4.04 -4.85 5.39
N GLN A 11 -3.15 -5.74 4.97
CA GLN A 11 -1.82 -5.86 5.57
C GLN A 11 -0.99 -4.58 5.38
N ILE A 12 -0.97 -4.00 4.18
CA ILE A 12 -0.24 -2.75 3.93
C ILE A 12 -0.82 -1.60 4.75
N LYS A 13 -2.15 -1.48 4.86
CA LYS A 13 -2.77 -0.48 5.74
C LYS A 13 -2.37 -0.66 7.19
N LYS A 14 -2.36 -1.90 7.66
CA LYS A 14 -1.92 -2.23 9.02
C LYS A 14 -0.46 -1.85 9.24
N ASP A 15 0.42 -2.12 8.28
CA ASP A 15 1.85 -1.78 8.38
C ASP A 15 2.07 -0.26 8.45
N ILE A 16 1.26 0.53 7.73
CA ILE A 16 1.26 2.00 7.82
C ILE A 16 0.72 2.47 9.18
N ASP A 17 -0.39 1.91 9.65
CA ASP A 17 -0.96 2.21 10.98
C ASP A 17 0.03 1.88 12.12
N GLU A 18 0.80 0.80 11.96
CA GLU A 18 1.87 0.37 12.87
C GLU A 18 3.17 1.16 12.70
N HIS A 19 3.20 2.21 11.86
CA HIS A 19 4.37 3.05 11.59
C HIS A 19 5.58 2.28 11.04
N ARG A 20 5.36 1.14 10.36
CA ARG A 20 6.42 0.45 9.62
C ARG A 20 6.82 1.19 8.35
N TRP A 21 5.88 1.96 7.79
CA TRP A 21 6.13 2.93 6.74
C TRP A 21 5.56 4.28 7.15
N MET A 22 6.41 5.29 7.16
CA MET A 22 6.06 6.64 7.57
C MET A 22 5.40 7.42 6.43
N ILE A 23 4.64 8.47 6.76
CA ILE A 23 4.11 9.41 5.76
C ILE A 23 5.25 9.95 4.88
N GLY A 24 5.06 9.94 3.57
CA GLY A 24 6.04 10.38 2.58
C GLY A 24 7.15 9.36 2.31
N GLU A 25 7.19 8.23 3.03
CA GLU A 25 8.11 7.14 2.75
C GLU A 25 7.73 6.42 1.47
N ARG A 26 8.75 6.03 0.70
CA ARG A 26 8.60 5.26 -0.52
C ARG A 26 8.46 3.78 -0.19
N LEU A 27 7.41 3.14 -0.69
CA LEU A 27 7.28 1.68 -0.61
C LEU A 27 8.34 0.98 -1.49
N PRO A 28 8.73 -0.26 -1.14
CA PRO A 28 9.49 -1.11 -2.05
C PRO A 28 8.76 -1.29 -3.39
N SER A 29 9.48 -1.71 -4.43
CA SER A 29 8.88 -1.85 -5.75
C SER A 29 7.74 -2.88 -5.76
N GLU A 30 6.80 -2.76 -6.70
CA GLU A 30 5.74 -3.77 -6.87
C GLU A 30 6.30 -5.18 -7.11
N ARG A 31 7.51 -5.30 -7.65
CA ARG A 31 8.14 -6.61 -7.80
C ARG A 31 8.57 -7.15 -6.44
N ASP A 32 9.32 -6.36 -5.68
CA ASP A 32 9.92 -6.84 -4.43
C ASP A 32 8.84 -7.11 -3.36
N LEU A 33 7.78 -6.30 -3.31
CA LEU A 33 6.62 -6.56 -2.46
C LEU A 33 5.85 -7.82 -2.91
N ALA A 34 5.72 -8.08 -4.20
CA ALA A 34 5.02 -9.27 -4.68
C ALA A 34 5.78 -10.55 -4.29
N ASP A 35 7.11 -10.50 -4.33
CA ASP A 35 7.98 -11.57 -3.86
C ASP A 35 7.85 -11.76 -2.34
N GLN A 36 7.81 -10.67 -1.55
CA GLN A 36 7.62 -10.71 -0.10
C GLN A 36 6.26 -11.31 0.30
N PHE A 37 5.19 -10.91 -0.37
CA PHE A 37 3.83 -11.40 -0.13
C PHE A 37 3.55 -12.75 -0.82
N GLN A 38 4.50 -13.29 -1.58
CA GLN A 38 4.36 -14.53 -2.36
C GLN A 38 3.12 -14.54 -3.27
N VAL A 39 2.91 -13.44 -4.01
CA VAL A 39 1.80 -13.31 -4.96
C VAL A 39 2.26 -12.88 -6.34
N SER A 40 1.34 -12.94 -7.32
CA SER A 40 1.61 -12.35 -8.62
C SER A 40 1.73 -10.82 -8.53
N ARG A 41 2.55 -10.24 -9.40
CA ARG A 41 2.64 -8.77 -9.56
C ARG A 41 1.29 -8.12 -9.87
N MET A 42 0.38 -8.83 -10.55
CA MET A 42 -0.96 -8.32 -10.85
C MET A 42 -1.81 -8.20 -9.59
N THR A 43 -1.74 -9.21 -8.72
CA THR A 43 -2.45 -9.22 -7.43
C THR A 43 -1.96 -8.08 -6.53
N LEU A 44 -0.64 -7.89 -6.43
CA LEU A 44 -0.10 -6.78 -5.66
C LEU A 44 -0.50 -5.43 -6.27
N ARG A 45 -0.37 -5.27 -7.59
CA ARG A 45 -0.76 -4.03 -8.26
C ARG A 45 -2.21 -3.67 -7.98
N GLN A 46 -3.11 -4.64 -7.98
CA GLN A 46 -4.50 -4.41 -7.64
C GLN A 46 -4.66 -3.90 -6.20
N ALA A 47 -3.95 -4.49 -5.23
CA ALA A 47 -3.96 -4.02 -3.84
C ALA A 47 -3.43 -2.58 -3.73
N ILE A 48 -2.30 -2.28 -4.39
CA ILE A 48 -1.71 -0.93 -4.40
C ILE A 48 -2.63 0.08 -5.08
N SER A 49 -3.28 -0.27 -6.19
CA SER A 49 -4.22 0.62 -6.88
C SER A 49 -5.40 1.00 -5.98
N LEU A 50 -5.96 0.05 -5.23
CA LEU A 50 -7.03 0.36 -4.27
C LEU A 50 -6.55 1.30 -3.17
N LEU A 51 -5.34 1.08 -2.65
CA LEU A 51 -4.77 1.99 -1.65
C LEU A 51 -4.52 3.40 -2.19
N VAL A 52 -4.20 3.52 -3.49
CA VAL A 52 -4.06 4.80 -4.18
C VAL A 52 -5.43 5.46 -4.39
N GLU A 53 -6.44 4.69 -4.80
CA GLU A 53 -7.83 5.18 -4.92
C GLU A 53 -8.39 5.64 -3.57
N GLU A 54 -8.05 4.97 -2.47
CA GLU A 54 -8.39 5.35 -1.11
C GLU A 54 -7.54 6.52 -0.54
N GLY A 55 -6.55 7.01 -1.30
CA GLY A 55 -5.66 8.07 -0.88
C GLY A 55 -4.71 7.71 0.27
N VAL A 56 -4.53 6.42 0.59
CA VAL A 56 -3.51 5.91 1.54
C VAL A 56 -2.12 6.02 0.94
N LEU A 57 -2.04 5.69 -0.33
CA LEU A 57 -0.81 5.72 -1.11
C LEU A 57 -0.97 6.74 -2.22
N GLU A 58 0.15 7.21 -2.72
CA GLU A 58 0.21 8.03 -3.92
C GLU A 58 1.25 7.47 -4.88
N ARG A 59 0.92 7.44 -6.17
CA ARG A 59 1.87 7.03 -7.21
C ARG A 59 2.48 8.28 -7.83
N ARG A 60 3.81 8.37 -7.79
CA ARG A 60 4.60 9.41 -8.45
C ARG A 60 5.26 8.81 -9.69
N VAL A 61 4.86 9.27 -10.88
CA VAL A 61 5.36 8.76 -12.17
C VAL A 61 6.90 8.82 -12.19
N GLY A 62 7.54 7.70 -12.53
CA GLY A 62 9.00 7.57 -12.54
C GLY A 62 9.68 7.44 -11.16
N SER A 63 8.96 7.73 -10.08
CA SER A 63 9.53 7.81 -8.72
C SER A 63 9.06 6.72 -7.77
N GLY A 64 7.93 6.06 -8.05
CA GLY A 64 7.40 4.93 -7.27
C GLY A 64 6.09 5.24 -6.54
N THR A 65 5.81 4.46 -5.50
CA THR A 65 4.60 4.59 -4.67
C THR A 65 5.01 5.02 -3.27
N PHE A 66 4.28 5.98 -2.68
CA PHE A 66 4.61 6.60 -1.40
C PHE A 66 3.41 6.58 -0.45
N VAL A 67 3.66 6.58 0.86
CA VAL A 67 2.62 6.76 1.86
C VAL A 67 2.10 8.19 1.78
N SER A 68 0.80 8.35 1.56
CA SER A 68 0.13 9.63 1.46
C SER A 68 0.01 10.32 2.81
N SER A 69 0.15 11.64 2.83
CA SER A 69 -0.10 12.47 4.01
C SER A 69 -1.58 12.72 4.28
N THR A 70 -2.46 12.44 3.31
CA THR A 70 -3.87 12.87 3.33
C THR A 70 -4.74 12.01 4.26
N ARG A 71 -4.37 10.75 4.53
CA ARG A 71 -5.26 9.81 5.24
C ARG A 71 -5.01 9.64 6.74
N VAL A 72 -3.91 10.15 7.30
CA VAL A 72 -3.61 9.96 8.74
C VAL A 72 -4.66 10.66 9.65
N GLN A 73 -5.57 11.45 9.09
CA GLN A 73 -6.59 12.17 9.85
C GLN A 73 -7.88 11.37 10.18
N GLU A 74 -8.13 10.18 9.60
CA GLU A 74 -9.43 9.49 9.82
C GLU A 74 -9.50 8.58 11.06
N LYS A 75 -8.38 8.29 11.75
CA LYS A 75 -8.36 7.41 12.95
C LYS A 75 -8.13 8.12 14.29
N MET A 76 -8.21 9.45 14.33
CA MET A 76 -8.17 10.25 15.57
C MET A 76 -9.51 10.96 15.86
N ARG A 77 -10.63 10.29 15.62
CA ARG A 77 -11.96 10.73 16.06
C ARG A 77 -12.72 9.62 16.77
#